data_AF-A0A091KVC1-F1
#
_entry.id   AF-A0A091KVC1-F1
#
_cell.length_a   1.000
_cell.length_b   1.000
_cell.length_c   1.000
_cell.angle_alpha   90.00
_cell.angle_beta   90.00
_cell.angle_gamma   90.00
#
_symmetry.space_group_name_H-M   'P 1'
#
loop_
_entity.id
_entity.type
_entity.pdbx_description
1 polymer ?
#
loop_
_entity_poly.entity_id
_entity_poly.type
_entity_poly.pdbx_seq_one_letter_code
_entity_poly.pdbx_strand_id
1 'polypeptide(L)'
;GIWGIGVATQKANLNQIPLGQDVHSLVMRNDGALYYNNEEKNRLPANSLPQEGDVVGITYDHVELNVYLNGKNMHCPASGIRGTVYPVVYVDDSAILDCQFSEFYHTPPPGFEKILFEQQIF
;
A
#
# COMPACT_ATOMS: atom_id res chain seq x y z
N GLY A 1 11.92 -9.59 7.70
CA GLY A 1 10.83 -9.12 8.55
C GLY A 1 9.50 -9.19 7.83
N ILE A 2 8.43 -8.97 8.59
CA ILE A 2 7.04 -9.00 8.15
C ILE A 2 6.56 -7.56 7.95
N TRP A 3 5.97 -7.26 6.80
CA TRP A 3 5.49 -5.92 6.52
C TRP A 3 4.40 -5.93 5.46
N GLY A 4 3.71 -4.81 5.32
CA GLY A 4 2.79 -4.58 4.22
C GLY A 4 2.36 -3.13 4.14
N ILE A 5 1.89 -2.73 2.96
CA ILE A 5 1.53 -1.35 2.64
C ILE A 5 0.23 -1.32 1.82
N GLY A 6 -0.57 -0.27 1.99
CA GLY A 6 -1.77 -0.06 1.19
C GLY A 6 -2.68 0.99 1.80
N VAL A 7 -3.97 0.70 1.86
CA VAL A 7 -4.99 1.62 2.41
C VAL A 7 -5.84 0.95 3.48
N ALA A 8 -6.24 1.73 4.48
CA ALA A 8 -7.16 1.29 5.52
C ALA A 8 -8.14 2.38 5.94
N THR A 9 -9.31 1.96 6.44
CA THR A 9 -10.24 2.85 7.13
C THR A 9 -9.80 3.07 8.58
N GLN A 10 -10.30 4.11 9.24
CA GLN A 10 -10.05 4.35 10.68
C GLN A 10 -10.54 3.22 11.60
N LYS A 11 -11.35 2.28 11.09
CA LYS A 11 -11.86 1.12 11.84
C LYS A 11 -10.90 -0.08 11.84
N ALA A 12 -9.81 -0.02 11.08
CA ALA A 12 -8.85 -1.12 11.02
C ALA A 12 -8.17 -1.34 12.38
N ASN A 13 -8.05 -2.59 12.79
CA ASN A 13 -7.26 -2.96 13.96
C ASN A 13 -5.76 -2.89 13.62
N LEU A 14 -5.08 -1.81 14.03
CA LEU A 14 -3.67 -1.59 13.71
C LEU A 14 -2.70 -2.56 14.42
N ASN A 15 -3.17 -3.33 15.41
CA ASN A 15 -2.39 -4.39 16.05
C ASN A 15 -2.52 -5.75 15.32
N GLN A 16 -3.36 -5.84 14.28
CA GLN A 16 -3.54 -7.08 13.53
C GLN A 16 -2.44 -7.22 12.47
N ILE A 17 -1.61 -8.26 12.62
CA ILE A 17 -0.55 -8.58 11.68
C ILE A 17 -0.78 -10.00 11.11
N PRO A 18 -0.82 -10.17 9.78
CA PRO A 18 -0.83 -9.14 8.75
C PRO A 18 -2.18 -8.38 8.64
N LEU A 19 -2.18 -7.17 8.10
CA LEU A 19 -3.41 -6.50 7.66
C LEU A 19 -4.04 -7.20 6.43
N GLY A 20 -5.22 -6.75 6.02
CA GLY A 20 -5.99 -7.32 4.92
C GLY A 20 -6.82 -8.55 5.28
N GLN A 21 -6.97 -8.86 6.58
CA GLN A 21 -7.82 -9.98 7.06
C GLN A 21 -9.29 -9.60 7.27
N ASP A 22 -9.62 -8.32 7.16
CA ASP A 22 -10.97 -7.78 7.35
C ASP A 22 -11.34 -6.80 6.22
N VAL A 23 -12.54 -6.24 6.30
CA VAL A 23 -13.05 -5.26 5.34
C VAL A 23 -12.48 -3.84 5.55
N HIS A 24 -11.60 -3.65 6.52
CA HIS A 24 -11.09 -2.34 6.92
C HIS A 24 -9.72 -2.02 6.34
N SER A 25 -9.07 -2.98 5.67
CA SER A 25 -7.74 -2.82 5.09
C SER A 25 -7.58 -3.58 3.77
N LEU A 26 -6.94 -2.93 2.79
CA LEU A 26 -6.45 -3.53 1.54
C LEU A 26 -4.96 -3.25 1.46
N VAL A 27 -4.15 -4.31 1.48
CA VAL A 27 -2.68 -4.18 1.56
C VAL A 27 -1.96 -5.17 0.66
N MET A 28 -0.84 -4.74 0.10
CA MET A 28 0.20 -5.64 -0.40
C MET A 28 1.07 -6.08 0.78
N ARG A 29 1.24 -7.39 0.97
CA ARG A 29 2.11 -7.98 1.98
C ARG A 29 3.53 -8.18 1.45
N ASN A 30 4.48 -8.45 2.34
CA ASN A 30 5.89 -8.66 1.99
C ASN A 30 6.16 -9.84 1.03
N ASP A 31 5.21 -10.76 0.86
CA ASP A 31 5.27 -11.85 -0.12
C ASP A 31 4.71 -11.46 -1.50
N GLY A 32 4.42 -10.17 -1.71
CA GLY A 32 3.87 -9.62 -2.95
C GLY A 32 2.38 -9.90 -3.15
N ALA A 33 1.67 -10.50 -2.19
CA ALA A 33 0.25 -10.75 -2.31
C ALA A 33 -0.59 -9.55 -1.84
N LEU A 34 -1.63 -9.20 -2.61
CA LEU A 34 -2.60 -8.18 -2.24
C LEU A 34 -3.79 -8.84 -1.54
N TYR A 35 -4.09 -8.42 -0.31
CA TYR A 35 -5.14 -9.00 0.53
C TYR A 35 -6.19 -7.97 0.94
N TYR A 36 -7.45 -8.39 0.88
CA TYR A 36 -8.61 -7.68 1.44
C TYR A 36 -9.64 -8.71 1.92
N ASN A 37 -10.21 -8.49 3.11
CA ASN A 37 -11.20 -9.40 3.70
C ASN A 37 -10.75 -10.87 3.78
N ASN A 38 -9.46 -11.06 4.09
CA ASN A 38 -8.79 -12.36 4.16
C ASN A 38 -8.77 -13.16 2.83
N GLU A 39 -8.96 -12.46 1.71
CA GLU A 39 -8.88 -13.05 0.37
C GLU A 39 -7.74 -12.42 -0.42
N GLU A 40 -6.95 -13.26 -1.07
CA GLU A 40 -5.94 -12.82 -2.04
C GLU A 40 -6.66 -12.27 -3.28
N LYS A 41 -6.46 -10.98 -3.55
CA LYS A 41 -7.07 -10.28 -4.67
C LYS A 41 -6.19 -10.28 -5.91
N ASN A 42 -4.89 -10.20 -5.70
CA ASN A 42 -3.89 -10.24 -6.76
C ASN A 42 -2.52 -10.58 -6.15
N ARG A 43 -1.50 -10.79 -6.99
CA ARG A 43 -0.14 -11.09 -6.57
C ARG A 43 0.88 -10.56 -7.56
N LEU A 44 1.98 -10.00 -7.05
CA LEU A 44 3.13 -9.62 -7.86
C LEU A 44 3.75 -10.87 -8.52
N PRO A 45 4.27 -10.77 -9.75
CA PRO A 45 5.04 -11.86 -10.36
C PRO A 45 6.18 -12.35 -9.44
N ALA A 46 6.42 -13.66 -9.40
CA ALA A 46 7.42 -14.26 -8.51
C ALA A 46 8.85 -13.72 -8.72
N ASN A 47 9.17 -13.24 -9.92
CA ASN A 47 10.44 -12.60 -10.26
C ASN A 47 10.49 -11.10 -9.91
N SER A 48 9.52 -10.59 -9.17
CA SER A 48 9.40 -9.19 -8.76
C SER A 48 8.93 -9.07 -7.31
N LEU A 49 9.35 -10.02 -6.47
CA LEU A 49 9.18 -9.91 -5.02
C LEU A 49 10.05 -8.79 -4.47
N PRO A 50 9.48 -7.83 -3.72
CA PRO A 50 10.26 -6.73 -3.15
C PRO A 50 11.39 -7.23 -2.24
N GLN A 51 12.56 -6.61 -2.35
CA GLN A 51 13.75 -6.87 -1.55
C GLN A 51 14.09 -5.68 -0.66
N GLU A 52 14.97 -5.89 0.32
CA GLU A 52 15.52 -4.80 1.11
C GLU A 52 16.23 -3.77 0.21
N GLY A 53 15.90 -2.49 0.41
CA GLY A 53 16.39 -1.39 -0.40
C GLY A 53 15.51 -1.03 -1.60
N ASP A 54 14.51 -1.84 -1.94
CA ASP A 54 13.54 -1.50 -2.99
C ASP A 54 12.60 -0.38 -2.55
N VAL A 55 12.18 0.43 -3.52
CA VAL A 55 11.14 1.45 -3.33
C VAL A 55 9.82 0.93 -3.88
N VAL A 56 8.83 0.76 -3.01
CA VAL A 56 7.48 0.35 -3.41
C VAL A 56 6.57 1.56 -3.50
N GLY A 57 6.05 1.84 -4.69
CA GLY A 57 5.07 2.89 -4.96
C GLY A 57 3.65 2.35 -4.93
N ILE A 58 2.72 3.13 -4.37
CA ILE A 58 1.30 2.81 -4.33
C ILE A 58 0.52 3.95 -4.98
N THR A 59 -0.38 3.60 -5.90
CA THR A 59 -1.40 4.52 -6.43
C THR A 59 -2.78 4.05 -5.99
N TYR A 60 -3.68 4.99 -5.71
CA TYR A 60 -5.05 4.70 -5.31
C TYR A 60 -5.99 5.82 -5.76
N ASP A 61 -7.06 5.47 -6.50
CA ASP A 61 -8.03 6.41 -7.08
C ASP A 61 -9.49 6.12 -6.66
N HIS A 62 -9.67 5.31 -5.61
CA HIS A 62 -10.95 4.73 -5.16
C HIS A 62 -11.57 3.66 -6.06
N VAL A 63 -11.11 3.48 -7.30
CA VAL A 63 -11.49 2.35 -8.16
C VAL A 63 -10.56 1.17 -7.89
N GLU A 64 -9.25 1.42 -7.88
CA GLU A 64 -8.24 0.39 -7.63
C GLU A 64 -7.02 0.90 -6.85
N LEU A 65 -6.34 -0.04 -6.20
CA LEU A 65 -4.98 0.08 -5.71
C LEU A 65 -4.05 -0.59 -6.71
N ASN A 66 -2.97 0.08 -7.09
CA ASN A 66 -1.93 -0.51 -7.94
C ASN A 66 -0.54 -0.36 -7.34
N VAL A 67 0.34 -1.31 -7.64
CA VAL A 67 1.68 -1.43 -7.06
C VAL A 67 2.75 -1.14 -8.11
N TYR A 68 3.75 -0.36 -7.70
CA TYR A 68 4.95 -0.06 -8.47
C TYR A 68 6.16 -0.55 -7.68
N LEU A 69 7.13 -1.17 -8.36
CA LEU A 69 8.40 -1.57 -7.76
C LEU A 69 9.52 -0.84 -8.50
N ASN A 70 10.30 -0.03 -7.77
CA ASN A 70 11.38 0.80 -8.32
C ASN A 70 10.93 1.66 -9.52
N GLY A 71 9.72 2.24 -9.42
CA GLY A 71 9.11 3.07 -10.45
C GLY A 71 8.44 2.30 -11.61
N LYS A 72 8.55 0.98 -11.66
CA LYS A 72 7.90 0.14 -12.69
C LYS A 72 6.54 -0.34 -12.21
N ASN A 73 5.51 -0.14 -13.03
CA ASN A 73 4.16 -0.68 -12.77
C ASN A 73 4.19 -2.21 -12.78
N MET A 74 3.65 -2.82 -11.72
CA MET A 74 3.59 -4.29 -11.59
C MET A 74 2.38 -4.92 -12.28
N HIS A 75 1.44 -4.09 -12.76
CA HIS A 75 0.20 -4.48 -13.44
C HIS A 75 -0.62 -5.50 -12.64
N CYS A 76 -0.63 -5.35 -11.31
CA CYS A 76 -1.34 -6.22 -10.38
C CYS A 76 -2.36 -5.44 -9.52
N PRO A 77 -3.38 -4.81 -10.14
CA PRO A 77 -4.33 -3.99 -9.41
C PRO A 77 -5.22 -4.85 -8.50
N ALA A 78 -5.71 -4.23 -7.42
CA ALA A 78 -6.79 -4.76 -6.59
C ALA A 78 -7.90 -3.72 -6.45
N SER A 79 -9.17 -4.16 -6.50
CA SER A 79 -10.32 -3.25 -6.37
C SER A 79 -10.28 -2.49 -5.04
N GLY A 80 -10.60 -1.20 -5.08
CA GLY A 80 -10.63 -0.33 -3.91
C GLY A 80 -11.68 -0.74 -2.87
N ILE A 81 -11.51 -0.22 -1.66
CA ILE A 81 -12.40 -0.50 -0.52
C ILE A 81 -13.30 0.69 -0.22
N ARG A 82 -14.41 0.44 0.48
CA ARG A 82 -15.42 1.45 0.79
C ARG A 82 -15.03 2.30 2.00
N GLY A 83 -15.47 3.56 1.98
CA GLY A 83 -15.32 4.52 3.07
C GLY A 83 -14.12 5.44 2.91
N THR A 84 -13.93 6.34 3.87
CA THR A 84 -12.74 7.18 3.94
C THR A 84 -11.54 6.32 4.33
N VAL A 85 -10.50 6.34 3.50
CA VAL A 85 -9.30 5.53 3.67
C VAL A 85 -8.07 6.41 3.79
N TYR A 86 -7.05 5.86 4.43
CA TYR A 86 -5.76 6.47 4.67
C TYR A 86 -4.67 5.50 4.24
N PRO A 87 -3.49 5.98 3.81
CA PRO A 87 -2.32 5.12 3.66
C PRO A 87 -2.06 4.38 4.98
N VAL A 88 -1.75 3.09 4.87
CA VAL A 88 -1.41 2.26 6.03
C VAL A 88 -0.14 1.48 5.74
N VAL A 89 0.69 1.33 6.76
CA VAL A 89 1.84 0.43 6.79
C VAL A 89 1.79 -0.36 8.09
N TYR A 90 2.22 -1.62 8.04
CA TYR A 90 2.49 -2.40 9.24
C TYR A 90 3.87 -3.03 9.15
N VAL A 91 4.50 -3.24 10.31
CA VAL A 91 5.79 -3.91 10.45
C VAL A 91 5.76 -4.86 11.64
N ASP A 92 6.46 -5.97 11.50
CA ASP A 92 6.78 -6.93 12.55
C ASP A 92 8.09 -7.67 12.17
N ASP A 93 8.63 -8.48 13.06
CA ASP A 93 9.86 -9.25 12.83
C ASP A 93 11.03 -8.38 12.32
N SER A 94 11.30 -7.30 13.08
CA SER A 94 12.41 -6.36 12.84
C SER A 94 12.39 -5.63 11.48
N ALA A 95 11.26 -5.64 10.76
CA ALA A 95 11.13 -4.85 9.53
C ALA A 95 11.17 -3.35 9.82
N ILE A 96 11.88 -2.60 8.98
CA ILE A 96 11.96 -1.13 9.02
C ILE A 96 11.53 -0.62 7.65
N LEU A 97 10.60 0.34 7.62
CA LEU A 97 10.15 1.01 6.41
C LEU A 97 10.22 2.52 6.62
N ASP A 98 10.80 3.21 5.65
CA ASP A 98 10.78 4.67 5.54
C ASP A 98 9.71 5.09 4.53
N CYS A 99 8.89 6.07 4.87
CA CYS A 99 7.82 6.56 4.00
C CYS A 99 8.16 7.91 3.37
N GLN A 100 7.92 8.03 2.06
CA GLN A 100 7.96 9.31 1.34
C GLN A 100 6.54 9.66 0.90
N PHE A 101 5.93 10.67 1.53
CA PHE A 101 4.66 11.26 1.11
C PHE A 101 4.83 12.52 0.24
N SER A 102 6.08 12.98 0.12
CA SER A 102 6.55 14.06 -0.75
C SER A 102 7.98 13.75 -1.16
N GLU A 103 8.51 14.45 -2.18
CA GLU A 103 9.91 14.26 -2.63
C GLU A 103 10.23 12.79 -2.96
N PHE A 104 9.38 12.18 -3.79
CA PHE A 104 9.48 10.76 -4.12
C PHE A 104 10.78 10.42 -4.88
N TYR A 105 11.32 9.22 -4.60
CA TYR A 105 12.43 8.64 -5.38
C TYR A 105 12.08 8.38 -6.86
N HIS A 106 10.79 8.19 -7.15
CA HIS A 106 10.28 7.99 -8.50
C HIS A 106 9.14 8.98 -8.78
N THR A 107 9.10 9.52 -9.98
CA THR A 107 8.04 10.43 -10.41
C THR A 107 6.67 9.76 -10.28
N PRO A 108 5.66 10.42 -9.67
CA PRO A 108 4.30 9.91 -9.64
C PRO A 108 3.79 9.53 -11.05
N PRO A 109 3.08 8.41 -11.19
CA PRO A 109 2.48 8.04 -12.47
C PRO A 109 1.51 9.12 -12.99
N PRO A 110 1.31 9.26 -14.31
CA PRO A 110 0.38 10.24 -14.87
C PRO A 110 -1.02 10.13 -14.26
N GLY A 111 -1.58 11.26 -13.83
CA GLY A 111 -2.89 11.32 -13.17
C GLY A 111 -2.85 11.13 -11.65
N PHE A 112 -1.70 10.81 -11.07
CA PHE A 112 -1.50 10.72 -9.62
C PHE A 112 -0.56 11.81 -9.13
N GLU A 113 -0.85 12.33 -7.95
CA GLU A 113 -0.04 13.32 -7.25
C GLU A 113 0.16 12.89 -5.79
N LYS A 114 1.02 13.62 -5.07
CA LYS A 114 1.16 13.43 -3.63
C LYS A 114 -0.15 13.67 -2.90
N ILE A 115 -0.30 13.06 -1.73
CA ILE A 115 -1.41 13.36 -0.83
C ILE A 115 -1.31 14.83 -0.43
N LEU A 116 -2.38 15.58 -0.70
CA LEU A 116 -2.48 16.96 -0.28
C LEU A 116 -2.99 17.01 1.16
N PHE A 117 -2.26 17.73 2.00
CA PHE A 117 -2.71 18.04 3.35
C PHE A 117 -3.49 19.35 3.28
N GLU A 118 -4.78 19.33 3.62
CA GLU A 118 -5.50 20.57 3.86
C GLU A 118 -4.89 21.25 5.09
N GLN A 119 -4.27 22.41 4.88
CA GLN A 119 -3.92 23.30 5.98
C GLN A 119 -5.19 23.98 6.49
N GLN A 120 -5.62 23.65 7.70
CA GLN A 120 -6.58 24.49 8.40
C GLN A 120 -5.85 25.77 8.80
N ILE A 121 -6.13 26.84 8.06
CA ILE A 121 -5.70 28.20 8.38
C ILE A 121 -6.60 28.67 9.52
N PHE A 122 -6.17 28.47 10.76
CA PHE A 122 -6.77 29.10 11.94
C PHE A 122 -5.86 30.21 12.46
#